data_AF-A0AAV5RYT3-F1
#
_entry.id   AF-A0AAV5RYT3-F1
#
_cell.length_a   1.000
_cell.length_b   1.000
_cell.length_c   1.000
_cell.angle_alpha   90.00
_cell.angle_beta   90.00
_cell.angle_gamma   90.00
#
_symmetry.space_group_name_H-M   'P 1'
#
loop_
_entity.id
_entity.type
_entity.pdbx_description
1 polymer ?
#
loop_
_entity_poly.entity_id
_entity_poly.type
_entity_poly.pdbx_seq_one_letter_code
_entity_poly.pdbx_strand_id
1 'polypeptide(L)'
;MSKKIDVSAEQVRAIYAQLMSALQEHAHTTSDTTDIPRDLQVYLQDYLLRVMDASAPSLDVLNLEEGPNGPTASTSTTQQLLSNTQQRYVEPLDTALNERVRQTYQEWEDLTVKVAQLRREGPQRVAALYRDDAAALLQQIDREIAEGDATVPPPSSASPSTTAAAASAETYTAVLAQLQAAKEQLPETRAAVRRLAATLQRARTDTQ
;
A
#
# COMPACT_ATOMS: atom_id res chain seq x y z
N MET A 1 36.74 38.35 -36.18
CA MET A 1 37.37 38.39 -34.84
C MET A 1 36.28 38.61 -33.83
N SER A 2 35.91 37.59 -33.04
CA SER A 2 34.95 37.78 -31.95
C SER A 2 35.66 38.52 -30.82
N LYS A 3 35.15 39.70 -30.44
CA LYS A 3 35.63 40.41 -29.24
C LYS A 3 35.17 39.61 -28.04
N LYS A 4 36.11 38.93 -27.38
CA LYS A 4 35.87 38.34 -26.07
C LYS A 4 35.91 39.45 -25.01
N ILE A 5 35.09 39.31 -23.98
CA ILE A 5 35.04 40.25 -22.87
C ILE A 5 35.85 39.65 -21.73
N ASP A 6 36.88 40.37 -21.31
CA ASP A 6 37.72 39.96 -20.21
C ASP A 6 37.04 40.29 -18.87
N VAL A 7 36.82 39.28 -18.03
CA VAL A 7 36.09 39.40 -16.76
C VAL A 7 36.85 38.69 -15.64
N SER A 8 36.94 39.30 -14.45
CA SER A 8 37.49 38.64 -13.26
C SER A 8 36.50 37.64 -12.66
N ALA A 9 37.01 36.58 -12.02
CA ALA A 9 36.19 35.62 -11.27
C ALA A 9 35.31 36.30 -10.20
N GLU A 10 35.80 37.36 -9.56
CA GLU A 10 35.02 38.14 -8.59
C GLU A 10 33.88 38.91 -9.24
N GLN A 11 34.10 39.44 -10.44
CA GLN A 11 33.08 40.16 -11.20
C GLN A 11 31.97 39.21 -11.65
N VAL A 12 32.30 38.00 -12.11
CA VAL A 12 31.31 36.97 -12.45
C VAL A 12 30.43 36.63 -11.24
N ARG A 13 31.03 36.46 -10.05
CA ARG A 13 30.28 36.20 -8.81
C ARG A 13 29.42 37.39 -8.39
N ALA A 14 29.94 38.61 -8.52
CA ALA A 14 29.19 39.82 -8.19
C ALA A 14 27.98 40.01 -9.12
N ILE A 15 28.17 39.82 -10.43
CA ILE A 15 27.10 39.87 -11.43
C ILE A 15 26.04 38.80 -11.12
N TYR A 16 26.45 37.56 -10.83
CA TYR A 16 25.54 36.49 -10.43
C TYR A 16 24.71 36.88 -9.19
N ALA A 17 25.36 37.39 -8.13
CA ALA A 17 24.67 37.77 -6.89
C ALA A 17 23.71 38.96 -7.10
N GLN A 18 24.11 39.96 -7.90
CA GLN A 18 23.27 41.12 -8.24
C GLN A 18 22.05 40.71 -9.06
N LEU A 19 22.23 39.88 -10.09
CA LEU A 19 21.13 39.37 -10.90
C LEU A 19 20.18 38.51 -10.06
N MET A 20 20.71 37.66 -9.19
CA MET A 20 19.89 36.85 -8.29
C MET A 20 19.07 37.73 -7.34
N SER A 21 19.69 38.76 -6.73
CA SER A 21 19.01 39.71 -5.85
C SER A 21 17.91 40.47 -6.58
N ALA A 22 18.18 40.96 -7.80
CA ALA A 22 17.20 41.70 -8.59
C ALA A 22 16.01 40.82 -9.01
N LEU A 23 16.27 39.56 -9.41
CA LEU A 23 15.22 38.60 -9.76
C LEU A 23 14.38 38.21 -8.54
N GLN A 24 15.01 38.03 -7.38
CA GLN A 24 14.30 37.76 -6.13
C GLN A 24 13.45 38.96 -5.73
N GLU A 25 13.98 40.18 -5.76
CA GLU A 25 13.21 41.39 -5.48
C GLU A 25 11.97 41.49 -6.37
N HIS A 26 12.15 41.26 -7.68
CA HIS A 26 11.00 41.25 -8.60
C HIS A 26 10.00 40.14 -8.30
N ALA A 27 10.47 38.93 -7.96
CA ALA A 27 9.61 37.82 -7.59
C ALA A 27 8.75 38.13 -6.35
N HIS A 28 9.32 38.81 -5.34
CA HIS A 28 8.55 39.27 -4.16
C HIS A 28 7.52 40.35 -4.53
N THR A 29 7.81 41.24 -5.47
CA THR A 29 6.83 42.27 -5.90
C THR A 29 5.64 41.69 -6.68
N THR A 30 5.84 40.56 -7.35
CA THR A 30 4.81 39.89 -8.15
C THR A 30 4.00 38.85 -7.38
N SER A 31 4.48 38.47 -6.20
CA SER A 31 3.86 37.45 -5.35
C SER A 31 3.16 38.14 -4.19
N ASP A 32 1.85 37.92 -4.04
CA ASP A 32 1.08 38.45 -2.90
C ASP A 32 1.45 37.76 -1.56
N THR A 33 2.34 36.76 -1.59
CA THR A 33 2.86 36.06 -0.41
C THR A 33 4.21 36.64 0.01
N THR A 34 4.41 36.80 1.33
CA THR A 34 5.65 37.32 1.90
C THR A 34 6.88 36.45 1.61
N ASP A 35 6.66 35.17 1.28
CA ASP A 35 7.70 34.22 0.95
C ASP A 35 7.66 33.87 -0.55
N ILE A 36 8.83 33.90 -1.21
CA ILE A 36 8.97 33.31 -2.56
C ILE A 36 8.77 31.80 -2.44
N PRO A 37 7.90 31.19 -3.27
CA PRO A 37 7.77 29.73 -3.30
C PRO A 37 9.12 29.09 -3.68
N ARG A 38 9.56 28.09 -2.90
CA ARG A 38 10.84 27.38 -3.09
C ARG A 38 11.06 26.93 -4.54
N ASP A 39 10.00 26.50 -5.21
CA ASP A 39 10.03 26.07 -6.62
C ASP A 39 10.44 27.21 -7.57
N LEU A 40 9.95 28.43 -7.32
CA LEU A 40 10.33 29.62 -8.10
C LEU A 40 11.78 30.00 -7.84
N GLN A 41 12.28 29.86 -6.60
CA GLN A 41 13.68 30.10 -6.28
C GLN A 41 14.61 29.14 -7.03
N VAL A 42 14.26 27.84 -7.09
CA VAL A 42 14.99 26.85 -7.88
C VAL A 42 14.95 27.19 -9.37
N TYR A 43 13.79 27.61 -9.88
CA TYR A 43 13.62 28.00 -11.28
C TYR A 43 14.46 29.23 -11.66
N LEU A 44 14.47 30.27 -10.83
CA LEU A 44 15.30 31.47 -11.03
C LEU A 44 16.79 31.12 -11.03
N GLN A 45 17.19 30.19 -10.17
CA GLN A 45 18.57 29.71 -10.12
C GLN A 45 18.97 28.95 -11.38
N ASP A 46 18.14 28.00 -11.83
CA ASP A 46 18.39 27.26 -13.07
C ASP A 46 18.40 28.18 -14.31
N TYR A 47 17.49 29.16 -14.35
CA TYR A 47 17.49 30.20 -15.39
C TYR A 47 18.81 30.96 -15.44
N LEU A 48 19.30 31.44 -14.28
CA LEU A 48 20.52 32.23 -14.21
C LEU A 48 21.75 31.39 -14.56
N LEU A 49 21.80 30.12 -14.16
CA LEU A 49 22.84 29.17 -14.59
C LEU A 49 22.86 29.02 -16.12
N ARG A 50 21.69 28.82 -16.75
CA ARG A 50 21.60 28.68 -18.22
C ARG A 50 22.04 29.94 -18.95
N VAL A 51 21.68 31.13 -18.45
CA VAL A 51 22.11 32.41 -19.04
C VAL A 51 23.62 32.59 -18.93
N MET A 52 24.20 32.23 -17.79
CA MET A 52 25.64 32.33 -17.59
C MET A 52 26.41 31.30 -18.41
N ASP A 53 25.93 30.06 -18.51
CA ASP A 53 26.51 29.04 -19.39
C ASP A 53 26.41 29.43 -20.87
N ALA A 54 25.30 30.05 -21.29
CA ALA A 54 25.14 30.56 -22.65
C ALA A 54 26.08 31.76 -22.95
N SER A 55 26.45 32.54 -21.92
CA SER A 55 27.37 33.68 -22.06
C SER A 55 28.85 33.29 -21.93
N ALA A 56 29.16 32.15 -21.28
CA ALA A 56 30.51 31.61 -21.11
C ALA A 56 31.40 31.60 -22.38
N PRO A 57 30.93 31.23 -23.59
CA PRO A 57 31.78 31.27 -24.80
C PRO A 57 32.20 32.67 -25.24
N SER A 58 31.56 33.73 -24.73
CA SER A 58 31.86 35.12 -25.06
C SER A 58 32.72 35.82 -24.00
N LEU A 59 33.02 35.14 -22.88
CA LEU A 59 33.78 35.67 -21.76
C LEU A 59 35.17 35.01 -21.70
N ASP A 60 36.17 35.79 -21.31
CA ASP A 60 37.50 35.29 -20.95
C ASP A 60 37.78 35.63 -19.49
N VAL A 61 38.16 34.65 -18.66
CA VAL A 61 38.26 34.82 -17.21
C VAL A 61 39.71 34.96 -16.79
N LEU A 62 40.13 36.19 -16.47
CA LEU A 62 41.55 36.56 -16.30
C LEU A 62 42.20 36.16 -14.96
N ASN A 63 41.43 35.71 -13.96
CA ASN A 63 41.90 35.50 -12.58
C ASN A 63 41.73 34.05 -12.09
N LEU A 64 42.06 33.08 -12.93
CA LEU A 64 42.05 31.67 -12.53
C LEU A 64 43.49 31.23 -12.30
N GLU A 65 43.81 30.86 -11.05
CA GLU A 65 45.07 30.19 -10.76
C GLU A 65 45.18 28.97 -11.68
N GLU A 66 46.23 28.97 -12.50
CA GLU A 66 46.60 27.83 -13.33
C GLU A 66 46.85 26.64 -12.40
N GLY A 67 45.87 25.74 -12.31
CA GLY A 67 46.14 24.39 -11.84
C GLY A 67 47.24 23.76 -12.73
N PRO A 68 48.00 22.77 -12.22
CA PRO A 68 49.23 22.26 -12.84
C PRO A 68 49.08 21.61 -14.24
N ASN A 69 47.91 21.66 -14.86
CA ASN A 69 47.58 21.02 -16.13
C ASN A 69 47.06 22.02 -17.18
N GLY A 70 47.78 23.12 -17.43
CA GLY A 70 47.71 23.92 -18.66
C GLY A 70 46.32 24.47 -19.12
N PRO A 71 46.28 25.23 -20.22
CA PRO A 71 45.14 26.03 -20.61
C PRO A 71 44.16 25.19 -21.43
N THR A 72 43.40 24.34 -20.77
CA THR A 72 42.23 23.69 -21.37
C THR A 72 41.06 23.84 -20.42
N ALA A 73 39.98 24.48 -20.91
CA ALA A 73 38.64 24.55 -20.33
C ALA A 73 38.25 25.82 -19.57
N SER A 74 38.29 26.99 -20.24
CA SER A 74 37.57 28.19 -19.79
C SER A 74 36.09 27.93 -19.44
N THR A 75 35.43 26.97 -20.12
CA THR A 75 34.05 26.55 -19.83
C THR A 75 33.90 25.68 -18.57
N SER A 76 34.86 24.78 -18.30
CA SER A 76 34.81 23.95 -17.08
C SER A 76 35.05 24.79 -15.84
N THR A 77 35.91 25.80 -15.97
CA THR A 77 36.28 26.66 -14.85
C THR A 77 35.21 27.70 -14.51
N THR A 78 34.49 28.25 -15.50
CA THR A 78 33.29 29.05 -15.24
C THR A 78 32.20 28.22 -14.57
N GLN A 79 31.95 27.00 -15.05
CA GLN A 79 30.96 26.11 -14.43
C GLN A 79 31.31 25.75 -12.98
N GLN A 80 32.58 25.49 -12.67
CA GLN A 80 33.04 25.26 -11.30
C GLN A 80 32.92 26.51 -10.40
N LEU A 81 33.15 27.70 -10.96
CA LEU A 81 32.94 28.95 -10.25
C LEU A 81 31.45 29.13 -9.92
N LEU A 82 30.58 28.86 -10.90
CA LEU A 82 29.14 28.97 -10.78
C LEU A 82 28.55 27.96 -9.80
N SER A 83 29.01 26.72 -9.81
CA SER A 83 28.58 25.68 -8.87
C SER A 83 28.95 26.03 -7.43
N ASN A 84 30.13 26.64 -7.21
CA ASN A 84 30.53 27.13 -5.88
C ASN A 84 29.64 28.27 -5.39
N THR A 85 29.23 29.19 -6.26
CA THR A 85 28.24 30.21 -5.90
C THR A 85 26.86 29.62 -5.66
N GLN A 86 26.46 28.61 -6.43
CA GLN A 86 25.17 27.92 -6.27
C GLN A 86 25.05 27.24 -4.90
N GLN A 87 26.12 26.60 -4.42
CA GLN A 87 26.14 25.96 -3.09
C GLN A 87 25.80 26.90 -1.93
N ARG A 88 25.96 28.23 -2.10
CA ARG A 88 25.55 29.22 -1.09
C ARG A 88 24.04 29.44 -1.02
N TYR A 89 23.32 29.09 -2.09
CA TYR A 89 21.87 29.34 -2.23
C TYR A 89 21.04 28.06 -2.28
N VAL A 90 21.68 26.89 -2.39
CA VAL A 90 21.02 25.58 -2.36
C VAL A 90 21.16 24.98 -0.96
N GLU A 91 20.06 24.45 -0.43
CA GLU A 91 20.06 23.73 0.83
C GLU A 91 20.98 22.50 0.72
N PRO A 92 21.91 22.27 1.68
CA PRO A 92 22.74 21.09 1.68
C PRO A 92 21.87 19.83 1.76
N LEU A 93 22.35 18.74 1.16
CA LEU A 93 21.66 17.45 1.25
C LEU A 93 21.54 17.03 2.71
N ASP A 94 20.31 17.00 3.24
CA ASP A 94 20.05 16.44 4.56
C ASP A 94 20.23 14.93 4.50
N THR A 95 21.35 14.46 5.06
CA THR A 95 21.69 13.03 5.11
C THR A 95 20.70 12.23 5.94
N ALA A 96 20.11 12.84 6.98
CA ALA A 96 19.14 12.16 7.83
C ALA A 96 17.81 11.99 7.09
N LEU A 97 17.36 13.02 6.36
CA LEU A 97 16.18 12.92 5.51
C LEU A 97 16.37 11.91 4.39
N ASN A 98 17.52 11.93 3.72
CA ASN A 98 17.84 11.00 2.65
C ASN A 98 17.85 9.54 3.13
N GLU A 99 18.45 9.28 4.29
CA GLU A 99 18.45 7.95 4.90
C GLU A 99 17.04 7.50 5.28
N ARG A 100 16.20 8.40 5.82
CA ARG A 100 14.79 8.10 6.10
C ARG A 100 14.00 7.77 4.82
N VAL A 101 14.25 8.51 3.74
CA VAL A 101 13.64 8.24 2.43
C VAL A 101 14.05 6.85 1.95
N ARG A 102 15.34 6.52 2.04
CA ARG A 102 15.87 5.20 1.67
C ARG A 102 15.23 4.06 2.47
N GLN A 103 15.12 4.21 3.78
CA GLN A 103 14.47 3.23 4.65
C GLN A 103 13.00 3.03 4.26
N THR A 104 12.28 4.12 4.02
CA THR A 104 10.86 4.07 3.63
C THR A 104 10.68 3.38 2.27
N TYR A 105 11.58 3.62 1.31
CA TYR A 105 11.57 2.92 0.02
C TYR A 105 11.79 1.42 0.19
N GLN A 106 12.74 1.02 1.04
CA GLN A 106 13.01 -0.38 1.31
C GLN A 106 11.82 -1.07 1.99
N GLU A 107 11.20 -0.43 2.98
CA GLU A 107 9.97 -0.93 3.62
C GLU A 107 8.83 -1.08 2.61
N TRP A 108 8.68 -0.12 1.70
CA TRP A 108 7.69 -0.17 0.65
C TRP A 108 7.93 -1.34 -0.34
N GLU A 109 9.18 -1.59 -0.72
CA GLU A 109 9.56 -2.73 -1.55
C GLU A 109 9.25 -4.06 -0.86
N ASP A 110 9.63 -4.20 0.41
CA ASP A 110 9.38 -5.40 1.21
C ASP A 110 7.88 -5.68 1.36
N LEU A 111 7.07 -4.65 1.65
CA LEU A 111 5.62 -4.78 1.73
C LEU A 111 5.01 -5.16 0.38
N THR A 112 5.53 -4.61 -0.72
CA THR A 112 5.04 -4.92 -2.07
C THR A 112 5.31 -6.38 -2.42
N VAL A 113 6.51 -6.89 -2.14
CA VAL A 113 6.86 -8.30 -2.32
C VAL A 113 5.99 -9.18 -1.44
N LYS A 114 5.81 -8.82 -0.16
CA LYS A 114 4.99 -9.59 0.78
C LYS A 114 3.53 -9.66 0.34
N VAL A 115 2.95 -8.57 -0.15
CA VAL A 115 1.59 -8.55 -0.69
C VAL A 115 1.49 -9.39 -1.97
N ALA A 116 2.48 -9.33 -2.86
CA ALA A 116 2.50 -10.15 -4.06
C ALA A 116 2.56 -11.66 -3.73
N GLN A 117 3.41 -12.04 -2.78
CA GLN A 117 3.47 -13.42 -2.26
C GLN A 117 2.15 -13.82 -1.61
N LEU A 118 1.56 -12.96 -0.77
CA LEU A 118 0.30 -13.25 -0.10
C LEU A 118 -0.86 -13.40 -1.10
N ARG A 119 -0.89 -12.61 -2.18
CA ARG A 119 -1.90 -12.75 -3.25
C ARG A 119 -1.74 -14.05 -4.03
N ARG A 120 -0.52 -14.53 -4.22
CA ARG A 120 -0.24 -15.78 -4.92
C ARG A 120 -0.50 -17.00 -4.04
N GLU A 121 0.04 -17.00 -2.83
CA GLU A 121 0.05 -18.17 -1.94
C GLU A 121 -1.15 -18.22 -1.00
N GLY A 122 -1.71 -17.07 -0.62
CA GLY A 122 -2.83 -16.98 0.32
C GLY A 122 -4.04 -17.80 -0.14
N PRO A 123 -4.58 -17.59 -1.35
CA PRO A 123 -5.70 -18.37 -1.85
C PRO A 123 -5.40 -19.88 -1.94
N GLN A 124 -4.16 -20.23 -2.33
CA GLN A 124 -3.75 -21.62 -2.46
C GLN A 124 -3.69 -22.32 -1.11
N ARG A 125 -3.11 -21.67 -0.09
CA ARG A 125 -3.04 -22.21 1.28
C ARG A 125 -4.43 -22.34 1.90
N VAL A 126 -5.30 -21.35 1.73
CA VAL A 126 -6.67 -21.41 2.25
C VAL A 126 -7.45 -22.55 1.57
N ALA A 127 -7.35 -22.68 0.25
CA ALA A 127 -8.00 -23.77 -0.48
C ALA A 127 -7.45 -25.15 -0.07
N ALA A 128 -6.14 -25.26 0.19
CA ALA A 128 -5.54 -26.49 0.68
C ALA A 128 -6.09 -26.87 2.07
N LEU A 129 -6.14 -25.93 3.02
CA LEU A 129 -6.69 -26.16 4.35
C LEU A 129 -8.13 -26.68 4.30
N TYR A 130 -9.02 -26.01 3.54
CA TYR A 130 -10.40 -26.48 3.39
C TYR A 130 -10.51 -27.84 2.73
N ARG A 131 -9.62 -28.14 1.77
CA ARG A 131 -9.61 -29.44 1.09
C ARG A 131 -9.16 -30.56 2.02
N ASP A 132 -8.15 -30.29 2.84
CA ASP A 132 -7.63 -31.25 3.81
C ASP A 132 -8.66 -31.53 4.91
N ASP A 133 -9.32 -30.50 5.42
CA ASP A 133 -10.41 -30.64 6.40
C ASP A 133 -11.61 -31.42 5.82
N ALA A 134 -11.99 -31.12 4.58
CA ALA A 134 -13.06 -31.84 3.89
C ALA A 134 -12.69 -33.32 3.66
N ALA A 135 -11.45 -33.62 3.30
CA ALA A 135 -10.97 -34.98 3.14
C ALA A 135 -10.97 -35.74 4.47
N ALA A 136 -10.61 -35.09 5.58
CA ALA A 136 -10.65 -35.69 6.91
C ALA A 136 -12.09 -36.03 7.35
N LEU A 137 -13.06 -35.15 7.09
CA LEU A 137 -14.47 -35.41 7.37
C LEU A 137 -15.03 -36.57 6.54
N LEU A 138 -14.69 -36.63 5.24
CA LEU A 138 -15.09 -37.76 4.39
C LEU A 138 -14.53 -39.09 4.91
N GLN A 139 -13.26 -39.11 5.33
CA GLN A 139 -12.66 -40.31 5.95
C GLN A 139 -13.35 -40.73 7.25
N GLN A 140 -13.88 -39.79 8.04
CA GLN A 140 -14.66 -40.12 9.23
C GLN A 140 -16.01 -40.75 8.85
N ILE A 141 -16.72 -40.15 7.90
CA ILE A 141 -17.99 -40.67 7.40
C ILE A 141 -17.80 -42.08 6.80
N ASP A 142 -16.77 -42.29 5.99
CA ASP A 142 -16.47 -43.60 5.38
C ASP A 142 -16.20 -44.67 6.44
N ARG A 143 -15.56 -44.30 7.57
CA ARG A 143 -15.36 -45.22 8.71
C ARG A 143 -16.68 -45.56 9.40
N GLU A 144 -17.52 -44.57 9.67
CA GLU A 144 -18.82 -44.79 10.30
C GLU A 144 -19.74 -45.66 9.41
N ILE A 145 -19.71 -45.47 8.09
CA ILE A 145 -20.44 -46.31 7.14
C ILE A 145 -19.91 -47.75 7.17
N ALA A 146 -18.59 -47.93 7.13
CA ALA A 146 -17.98 -49.26 7.17
C ALA A 146 -18.30 -50.01 8.47
N GLU A 147 -18.34 -49.31 9.61
CA GLU A 147 -18.76 -49.88 10.90
C GLU A 147 -20.27 -50.20 10.91
N GLY A 148 -21.10 -49.34 10.32
CA GLY A 148 -22.54 -49.56 10.16
C GLY A 148 -22.87 -50.78 9.29
N ASP A 149 -22.21 -50.92 8.15
CA ASP A 149 -22.40 -52.05 7.21
C ASP A 149 -21.86 -53.38 7.78
N ALA A 150 -20.80 -53.35 8.60
CA ALA A 150 -20.31 -54.53 9.29
C ALA A 150 -21.29 -55.09 10.34
N THR A 151 -22.27 -54.29 10.77
CA THR A 151 -23.25 -54.65 11.80
C THR A 151 -24.56 -55.19 11.21
N VAL A 152 -24.72 -55.20 9.88
CA VAL A 152 -25.88 -55.79 9.21
C VAL A 152 -25.55 -57.22 8.79
N PRO A 153 -25.99 -58.26 9.53
CA PRO A 153 -25.86 -59.64 9.06
C PRO A 153 -26.61 -59.79 7.73
N PRO A 154 -26.14 -60.66 6.80
CA PRO A 154 -26.86 -60.90 5.55
C PRO A 154 -28.32 -61.25 5.88
N PRO A 155 -29.31 -60.83 5.08
CA PRO A 155 -30.70 -61.12 5.35
C PRO A 155 -30.88 -62.64 5.37
N SER A 156 -30.87 -63.21 6.57
CA SER A 156 -31.30 -64.58 6.80
C SER A 156 -32.73 -64.63 6.31
N SER A 157 -32.97 -65.49 5.32
CA SER A 157 -34.25 -65.80 4.73
C SER A 157 -35.16 -66.49 5.75
N ALA A 158 -35.55 -65.75 6.79
CA ALA A 158 -36.49 -66.15 7.80
C ALA A 158 -37.65 -65.15 7.75
N SER A 159 -38.80 -65.61 7.25
CA SER A 159 -40.05 -64.86 7.26
C SER A 159 -40.28 -64.20 8.63
N PRO A 160 -40.54 -62.89 8.69
CA PRO A 160 -40.77 -62.23 9.96
C PRO A 160 -42.05 -62.77 10.59
N SER A 161 -41.91 -63.37 11.77
CA SER A 161 -43.02 -63.70 12.66
C SER A 161 -43.84 -62.42 12.93
N THR A 162 -45.16 -62.53 12.78
CA THR A 162 -46.16 -61.45 12.78
C THR A 162 -46.12 -60.48 13.98
N THR A 163 -45.49 -60.87 15.09
CA THR A 163 -45.28 -60.05 16.29
C THR A 163 -44.22 -58.96 16.12
N ALA A 164 -43.15 -59.19 15.34
CA ALA A 164 -42.12 -58.18 15.10
C ALA A 164 -42.62 -57.05 14.18
N ALA A 165 -43.45 -57.40 13.20
CA ALA A 165 -44.10 -56.44 12.31
C ALA A 165 -45.08 -55.53 13.08
N ALA A 166 -45.84 -56.08 14.03
CA ALA A 166 -46.75 -55.31 14.88
C ALA A 166 -46.02 -54.28 15.76
N ALA A 167 -44.91 -54.67 16.41
CA ALA A 167 -44.10 -53.76 17.20
C ALA A 167 -43.50 -52.62 16.36
N SER A 168 -43.05 -52.93 15.13
CA SER A 168 -42.54 -51.91 14.21
C SER A 168 -43.64 -50.93 13.75
N ALA A 169 -44.88 -51.40 13.57
CA ALA A 169 -46.01 -50.56 13.21
C ALA A 169 -46.41 -49.61 14.34
N GLU A 170 -46.37 -50.08 15.60
CA GLU A 170 -46.63 -49.23 16.78
C GLU A 170 -45.57 -48.15 16.95
N THR A 171 -44.29 -48.46 16.73
CA THR A 171 -43.23 -47.43 16.76
C THR A 171 -43.42 -46.40 15.64
N TYR A 172 -43.83 -46.83 14.45
CA TYR A 172 -44.05 -45.94 13.32
C TYR A 172 -45.24 -44.98 13.57
N THR A 173 -46.34 -45.47 14.14
CA THR A 173 -47.49 -44.62 14.49
C THR A 173 -47.16 -43.65 15.63
N ALA A 174 -46.36 -44.08 16.61
CA ALA A 174 -45.87 -43.19 17.67
C ALA A 174 -45.01 -42.05 17.11
N VAL A 175 -44.12 -42.34 16.15
CA VAL A 175 -43.28 -41.32 15.48
C VAL A 175 -44.13 -40.36 14.65
N LEU A 176 -45.16 -40.85 13.95
CA LEU A 176 -46.08 -39.99 13.21
C LEU A 176 -46.88 -39.06 14.14
N ALA A 177 -47.33 -39.56 15.28
CA ALA A 177 -48.01 -38.76 16.29
C ALA A 177 -47.10 -37.66 16.86
N GLN A 178 -45.83 -37.98 17.13
CA GLN A 178 -44.84 -37.01 17.57
C GLN A 178 -44.56 -35.94 16.51
N LEU A 179 -44.48 -36.32 15.23
CA LEU A 179 -44.28 -35.39 14.13
C LEU A 179 -45.48 -34.43 13.97
N GLN A 180 -46.70 -34.93 14.14
CA GLN A 180 -47.89 -34.11 14.11
C GLN A 180 -47.93 -33.11 15.28
N ALA A 181 -47.64 -33.58 16.51
CA ALA A 181 -47.57 -32.70 17.68
C ALA A 181 -46.49 -31.61 17.52
N ALA A 182 -45.32 -31.96 16.98
CA ALA A 182 -44.25 -31.00 16.69
C ALA A 182 -44.68 -29.95 15.65
N LYS A 183 -45.44 -30.35 14.62
CA LYS A 183 -45.98 -29.44 13.61
C LYS A 183 -46.98 -28.44 14.22
N GLU A 184 -47.79 -28.87 15.17
CA GLU A 184 -48.76 -28.01 15.87
C GLU A 184 -48.07 -27.02 16.84
N GLN A 185 -46.96 -27.41 17.47
CA GLN A 185 -46.18 -26.54 18.38
C GLN A 185 -45.25 -25.54 17.66
N LEU A 186 -44.93 -25.79 16.39
CA LEU A 186 -44.04 -24.97 15.56
C LEU A 186 -44.52 -23.51 15.35
N PRO A 187 -45.81 -23.21 15.07
CA PRO A 187 -46.28 -21.83 14.99
C PRO A 187 -46.23 -21.09 16.33
N GLU A 188 -46.52 -21.76 17.44
CA GLU A 188 -46.50 -21.16 18.78
C GLU A 188 -45.09 -20.78 19.22
N THR A 189 -44.14 -21.69 19.04
CA THR A 189 -42.72 -21.45 19.31
C THR A 189 -42.17 -20.32 18.43
N ARG A 190 -42.55 -20.25 17.14
CA ARG A 190 -42.19 -19.13 16.26
C ARG A 190 -42.78 -17.80 16.73
N ALA A 191 -44.03 -17.79 17.20
CA ALA A 191 -44.65 -16.58 17.74
C ALA A 191 -43.98 -16.12 19.03
N ALA A 192 -43.62 -17.05 19.93
CA ALA A 192 -42.90 -16.75 21.16
C ALA A 192 -41.50 -16.16 20.90
N VAL A 193 -40.74 -16.74 19.96
CA VAL A 193 -39.42 -16.21 19.55
C VAL A 193 -39.55 -14.80 18.95
N ARG A 194 -40.57 -14.55 18.12
CA ARG A 194 -40.82 -13.20 17.57
C ARG A 194 -41.16 -12.19 18.66
N ARG A 195 -41.95 -12.56 19.67
CA ARG A 195 -42.27 -11.70 20.82
C ARG A 195 -41.01 -11.37 21.63
N LEU A 196 -40.17 -12.35 21.92
CA LEU A 196 -38.90 -12.15 22.62
C LEU A 196 -37.96 -11.24 21.84
N ALA A 197 -37.85 -11.44 20.52
CA ALA A 197 -37.06 -10.57 19.66
C ALA A 197 -37.56 -9.11 19.69
N ALA A 198 -38.88 -8.91 19.64
CA ALA A 198 -39.48 -7.58 19.75
C ALA A 198 -39.24 -6.92 21.12
N THR A 199 -39.31 -7.67 22.22
CA THR A 199 -39.00 -7.13 23.56
C THR A 199 -37.52 -6.78 23.72
N LEU A 200 -36.61 -7.60 23.17
CA LEU A 200 -35.18 -7.31 23.20
C LEU A 200 -34.82 -6.08 22.35
N GLN A 201 -35.46 -5.91 21.19
CA GLN A 201 -35.28 -4.69 20.38
C GLN A 201 -35.74 -3.43 21.13
N ARG A 202 -36.90 -3.48 21.81
CA ARG A 202 -37.37 -2.35 22.64
C ARG A 202 -36.45 -2.04 23.81
N ALA A 203 -35.99 -3.06 24.54
CA ALA A 203 -35.05 -2.88 25.65
C ALA A 203 -33.71 -2.24 25.19
N ARG A 204 -33.29 -2.52 23.96
CA ARG A 204 -32.07 -1.94 23.36
C ARG A 204 -32.26 -0.49 22.89
N THR A 205 -33.48 -0.09 22.51
CA THR A 205 -33.76 1.31 22.12
C THR A 205 -33.98 2.22 23.32
N ASP A 206 -34.45 1.70 24.45
CA ASP A 206 -34.68 2.48 25.68
C ASP A 206 -33.38 2.73 26.49
N THR A 207 -32.24 2.20 26.05
CA THR A 207 -30.91 2.33 26.68
C THR A 207 -29.94 3.25 25.93
N GLN A 208 -30.43 4.01 24.94
CA GLN A 208 -29.71 5.11 24.26
C GLN A 208 -30.43 6.43 24.51
#